data_AF-H8K3U5-F1
#
_entry.id   AF-H8K3U5-F1
#
_cell.length_a   1.000
_cell.length_b   1.000
_cell.length_c   1.000
_cell.angle_alpha   90.00
_cell.angle_beta   90.00
_cell.angle_gamma   90.00
#
_symmetry.space_group_name_H-M   'P 1'
#
loop_
_entity.id
_entity.type
_entity.pdbx_description
1 polymer ?
#
loop_
_entity_poly.entity_id
_entity_poly.type
_entity_poly.pdbx_seq_one_letter_code
_entity_poly.pdbx_strand_id
1 'polypeptide(L)'
;MIITTKNNNLSDDIENIILEFFSKKEAILYLKNSLKNRLNKKDIDKLVEDFGSNDAASPYRLSKAVAYLKANKLLKVNDYVNYFKNSKDDQII
;
A
#
# COMPACT_ATOMS: atom_id res chain seq x y z
N MET A 1 -17.44 -11.24 19.19
CA MET A 1 -16.86 -9.88 19.08
C MET A 1 -15.58 -10.00 18.28
N ILE A 2 -15.31 -9.10 17.33
CA ILE A 2 -14.05 -9.06 16.57
C ILE A 2 -13.31 -7.79 16.99
N ILE A 3 -12.03 -7.89 17.33
CA ILE A 3 -11.18 -6.77 17.71
C ILE A 3 -10.07 -6.65 16.65
N THR A 4 -9.79 -5.44 16.18
CA THR A 4 -8.61 -5.14 15.35
C THR A 4 -7.65 -4.27 16.16
N THR A 5 -6.36 -4.60 16.12
CA THR A 5 -5.34 -3.95 16.96
C THR A 5 -3.98 -4.00 16.28
N LYS A 6 -3.08 -3.10 16.67
CA LYS A 6 -1.65 -3.22 16.35
C LYS A 6 -0.88 -4.07 17.37
N ASN A 7 -1.44 -4.28 18.56
CA ASN A 7 -0.86 -5.12 19.59
C ASN A 7 -1.14 -6.60 19.26
N ASN A 8 -0.09 -7.37 18.96
CA ASN A 8 -0.18 -8.78 18.65
C ASN A 8 -0.31 -9.69 19.90
N ASN A 9 -0.32 -9.12 21.11
CA ASN A 9 -0.58 -9.84 22.34
C ASN A 9 -1.61 -9.10 23.21
N LEU A 10 -2.88 -9.15 22.81
CA LEU A 10 -4.00 -8.62 23.61
C LEU A 10 -4.31 -9.50 24.82
N SER A 11 -4.15 -10.81 24.68
CA SER A 11 -4.39 -11.83 25.69
C SER A 11 -3.92 -13.18 25.15
N ASP A 12 -3.35 -14.02 26.01
CA ASP A 12 -2.94 -15.39 25.68
C ASP A 12 -4.15 -16.33 25.43
N ASP A 13 -5.36 -15.91 25.82
CA ASP A 13 -6.59 -16.70 25.70
C ASP A 13 -7.33 -16.48 24.35
N ILE A 14 -6.74 -15.69 23.45
CA ILE A 14 -7.37 -15.31 22.18
C ILE A 14 -6.53 -15.82 21.00
N GLU A 15 -7.17 -16.53 20.08
CA GLU A 15 -6.56 -16.88 18.79
C GLU A 15 -6.38 -15.62 17.94
N ASN A 16 -5.12 -15.28 17.66
CA ASN A 16 -4.76 -14.07 16.91
C ASN A 16 -4.55 -14.39 15.43
N ILE A 17 -5.21 -13.63 14.55
CA ILE A 17 -4.94 -13.64 13.11
C ILE A 17 -4.05 -12.44 12.78
N ILE A 18 -2.83 -12.71 12.31
CA ILE A 18 -1.91 -11.66 11.87
C ILE A 18 -2.31 -11.22 10.46
N LEU A 19 -2.56 -9.91 10.31
CA LEU A 19 -2.76 -9.32 9.00
C LEU A 19 -1.39 -9.02 8.38
N GLU A 20 -1.04 -9.78 7.36
CA GLU A 20 0.22 -9.60 6.64
C GLU A 20 0.15 -8.45 5.62
N PHE A 21 1.34 -7.99 5.22
CA PHE A 21 1.49 -7.13 4.06
C PHE A 21 1.07 -7.84 2.77
N PHE A 22 0.81 -7.09 1.71
CA PHE A 22 0.58 -7.71 0.41
C PHE A 22 1.86 -8.34 -0.10
N SER A 23 1.78 -9.59 -0.56
CA SER A 23 2.79 -10.13 -1.45
C SER A 23 2.93 -9.25 -2.70
N LYS A 24 4.07 -9.33 -3.38
CA LYS A 24 4.27 -8.63 -4.67
C LYS A 24 3.15 -8.91 -5.68
N LYS A 25 2.65 -10.15 -5.73
CA LYS A 25 1.55 -10.55 -6.64
C LYS A 25 0.23 -9.87 -6.27
N GLU A 26 -0.10 -9.82 -4.99
CA GLU A 26 -1.31 -9.15 -4.49
C GLU A 26 -1.25 -7.65 -4.70
N ALA A 27 -0.10 -7.03 -4.45
CA ALA A 27 0.11 -5.60 -4.67
C ALA A 27 -0.09 -5.22 -6.15
N ILE A 28 0.49 -5.99 -7.07
CA ILE A 28 0.30 -5.81 -8.52
C ILE A 28 -1.18 -5.96 -8.90
N LEU A 29 -1.85 -7.00 -8.39
CA LEU A 29 -3.26 -7.25 -8.67
C LEU A 29 -4.15 -6.11 -8.14
N TYR A 30 -3.90 -5.66 -6.92
CA TYR A 30 -4.59 -4.53 -6.29
C TYR A 30 -4.47 -3.25 -7.12
N LEU A 31 -3.25 -2.92 -7.57
CA LEU A 31 -3.00 -1.72 -8.38
C LEU A 31 -3.68 -1.81 -9.75
N LYS A 32 -3.60 -2.96 -10.44
CA LYS A 32 -4.28 -3.18 -11.72
C LYS A 32 -5.79 -3.05 -11.60
N ASN A 33 -6.39 -3.65 -10.58
CA ASN A 33 -7.83 -3.56 -10.36
C ASN A 33 -8.27 -2.14 -10.00
N SER A 34 -7.44 -1.42 -9.24
CA SER A 34 -7.77 -0.08 -8.74
C SER A 34 -7.62 1.01 -9.79
N LEU A 35 -6.60 0.95 -10.65
CA LEU A 35 -6.24 2.00 -11.59
C LEU A 35 -6.36 1.57 -13.07
N LYS A 36 -6.70 0.30 -13.33
CA LYS A 36 -6.95 -0.26 -14.67
C LYS A 36 -5.79 0.09 -15.62
N ASN A 37 -6.11 0.59 -16.82
CA ASN A 37 -5.17 0.89 -17.89
C ASN A 37 -4.36 2.18 -17.65
N ARG A 38 -4.55 2.86 -16.51
CA ARG A 38 -3.85 4.12 -16.25
C ARG A 38 -2.36 3.91 -15.98
N LEU A 39 -1.99 2.79 -15.37
CA LEU A 39 -0.61 2.51 -15.02
C LEU A 39 0.00 1.55 -16.04
N ASN A 40 1.19 1.88 -16.51
CA ASN A 40 2.02 0.91 -17.23
C ASN A 40 2.76 0.01 -16.23
N LYS A 41 3.45 -1.02 -16.74
CA LYS A 41 4.21 -1.96 -15.89
C LYS A 41 5.25 -1.24 -15.01
N LYS A 42 5.98 -0.27 -15.56
CA LYS A 42 7.02 0.48 -14.84
C LYS A 42 6.45 1.29 -13.67
N ASP A 43 5.26 1.87 -13.86
CA ASP A 43 4.57 2.61 -12.81
C ASP A 43 4.12 1.68 -11.67
N ILE A 44 3.61 0.49 -12.00
CA ILE A 44 3.22 -0.53 -11.02
C ILE A 44 4.44 -1.01 -10.24
N ASP A 45 5.50 -1.41 -10.95
CA ASP A 45 6.73 -1.92 -10.33
C ASP A 45 7.32 -0.86 -9.37
N LYS A 46 7.33 0.41 -9.79
CA LYS A 46 7.77 1.53 -8.96
C LYS A 46 6.94 1.69 -7.68
N LEU A 47 5.61 1.63 -7.77
CA LEU A 47 4.74 1.76 -6.59
C LEU A 47 4.94 0.60 -5.61
N VAL A 48 5.15 -0.61 -6.13
CA VAL A 48 5.42 -1.79 -5.29
C VAL A 48 6.78 -1.67 -4.59
N GLU A 49 7.80 -1.19 -5.31
CA GLU A 49 9.15 -0.99 -4.76
C GLU A 49 9.23 0.17 -3.77
N ASP A 50 8.68 1.34 -4.09
CA ASP A 50 8.75 2.53 -3.22
C ASP A 50 7.87 2.40 -1.95
N PHE A 51 6.84 1.55 -1.99
CA PHE A 51 5.90 1.36 -0.87
C PHE A 51 5.94 -0.03 -0.24
N GLY A 52 7.02 -0.76 -0.48
CA GLY A 52 7.27 -2.09 0.04
C GLY A 52 8.75 -2.37 0.24
N SER A 53 9.05 -3.65 0.42
CA SER A 53 10.37 -4.28 0.30
C SER A 53 10.37 -5.23 -0.90
N ASN A 54 11.47 -5.95 -1.11
CA ASN A 54 11.59 -6.90 -2.24
C ASN A 54 10.45 -7.93 -2.30
N ASP A 55 9.86 -8.30 -1.16
CA ASP A 55 8.93 -9.42 -1.04
C ASP A 55 7.50 -9.00 -0.64
N ALA A 56 7.33 -7.82 -0.03
CA ALA A 56 6.05 -7.38 0.54
C ALA A 56 5.79 -5.88 0.36
N ALA A 57 4.54 -5.48 0.16
CA ALA A 57 4.15 -4.08 -0.02
C ALA A 57 3.04 -3.66 0.95
N SER A 58 3.11 -2.41 1.41
CA SER A 58 2.15 -1.87 2.38
C SER A 58 0.77 -1.62 1.76
N PRO A 59 -0.30 -2.32 2.18
CA PRO A 59 -1.66 -2.05 1.70
C PRO A 59 -2.08 -0.60 1.96
N TYR A 60 -1.70 -0.05 3.11
CA TYR A 60 -1.98 1.33 3.48
C TYR A 60 -1.36 2.32 2.49
N ARG A 61 -0.04 2.22 2.26
CA ARG A 61 0.68 3.15 1.37
C ARG A 61 0.19 3.04 -0.08
N LEU A 62 -0.08 1.83 -0.57
CA LEU A 62 -0.66 1.60 -1.89
C LEU A 62 -2.08 2.19 -2.01
N SER A 63 -2.91 2.07 -0.97
CA SER A 63 -4.26 2.65 -0.98
C SER A 63 -4.25 4.18 -1.07
N LYS A 64 -3.29 4.84 -0.40
CA LYS A 64 -3.08 6.29 -0.52
C LYS A 64 -2.63 6.68 -1.92
N ALA A 65 -1.74 5.91 -2.53
CA ALA A 65 -1.33 6.11 -3.93
C ALA A 65 -2.51 6.02 -4.89
N VAL A 66 -3.34 4.99 -4.72
CA VAL A 66 -4.55 4.78 -5.51
C VAL A 66 -5.52 5.95 -5.34
N ALA A 67 -5.80 6.37 -4.11
CA ALA A 67 -6.70 7.48 -3.82
C ALA A 67 -6.21 8.79 -4.46
N TYR A 68 -4.92 9.10 -4.27
CA TYR A 68 -4.30 10.31 -4.83
C TYR A 68 -4.36 10.32 -6.35
N LEU A 69 -3.98 9.22 -6.99
CA LEU A 69 -4.00 9.13 -8.44
C LEU A 69 -5.44 9.24 -8.94
N LYS A 70 -6.40 8.50 -8.37
CA LYS A 70 -7.82 8.60 -8.75
C LYS A 70 -8.36 10.03 -8.71
N ALA A 71 -8.03 10.79 -7.65
CA ALA A 71 -8.43 12.18 -7.52
C ALA A 71 -7.73 13.11 -8.54
N ASN A 72 -6.47 12.83 -8.87
CA ASN A 72 -5.63 13.71 -9.71
C ASN A 72 -5.28 13.04 -11.04
N LYS A 73 -6.19 13.07 -12.03
CA LYS A 73 -6.04 12.32 -13.30
C LYS A 73 -4.82 12.71 -14.15
N LEU A 74 -4.35 13.96 -14.04
CA LEU A 74 -3.21 14.47 -14.81
C LEU A 74 -1.85 14.14 -14.16
N LEU A 75 -1.86 13.78 -12.88
CA LEU A 75 -0.62 13.52 -12.14
C LEU A 75 -0.15 12.09 -12.37
N LYS A 76 1.18 11.96 -12.43
CA LYS A 76 1.92 10.71 -12.65
C LYS A 76 2.29 10.09 -11.31
N VAL A 77 2.69 8.82 -11.34
CA VAL A 77 3.15 8.09 -10.16
C VAL A 77 4.31 8.82 -9.46
N ASN A 78 5.26 9.38 -10.20
CA ASN A 78 6.38 10.11 -9.62
C ASN A 78 5.96 11.33 -8.81
N ASP A 79 4.91 12.05 -9.24
CA ASP A 79 4.40 13.21 -8.52
C ASP A 79 3.89 12.79 -7.14
N TYR A 80 3.18 11.65 -7.09
CA TYR A 80 2.72 11.07 -5.83
C TYR A 80 3.88 10.56 -4.95
N VAL A 81 4.83 9.83 -5.52
CA VAL A 81 5.98 9.30 -4.75
C VAL A 81 6.76 10.45 -4.11
N ASN A 82 6.99 11.54 -4.85
CA ASN A 82 7.66 12.73 -4.33
C ASN A 82 6.83 13.42 -3.25
N TYR A 83 5.51 13.57 -3.46
CA TYR A 83 4.62 14.10 -2.44
C TYR A 83 4.65 13.25 -1.15
N PHE A 84 4.57 11.93 -1.29
CA PHE A 84 4.50 11.00 -0.17
C PHE A 84 5.79 11.03 0.67
N LYS A 85 6.97 10.96 0.03
CA LYS A 85 8.28 11.01 0.71
C LYS A 85 8.52 12.33 1.47
N ASN A 86 7.88 13.41 1.04
CA ASN A 86 7.94 14.71 1.72
C ASN A 86 6.78 14.93 2.71
N SER A 87 5.93 13.92 2.91
CA SER A 87 4.77 13.98 3.80
C SER A 87 5.05 13.27 5.13
N LYS A 88 4.27 13.62 6.16
CA LYS A 88 4.31 12.92 7.45
C LYS A 88 3.87 11.46 7.37
N ASP A 89 3.20 11.06 6.28
CA ASP A 89 2.70 9.69 6.08
C ASP A 89 3.86 8.69 5.86
N ASP A 90 5.05 9.13 5.43
CA ASP A 90 6.21 8.23 5.24
C ASP A 90 6.82 7.75 6.56
N GLN A 91 6.58 8.48 7.66
CA GLN A 91 7.09 8.16 9.00
C GLN A 91 6.22 7.15 9.76
N ILE A 92 5.08 6.76 9.19
CA ILE A 92 4.21 5.73 9.77
C ILE A 92 4.70 4.38 9.25
N ILE A 93 5.43 3.66 10.11
CA ILE A 93 5.81 2.25 9.95
C ILE A 93 4.87 1.41 10.83
#